data_AF-A0A6B0W3G4-F1
#
_entry.id   AF-A0A6B0W3G4-F1
#
_cell.length_a   1.000
_cell.length_b   1.000
_cell.length_c   1.000
_cell.angle_alpha   90.00
_cell.angle_beta   90.00
_cell.angle_gamma   90.00
#
_symmetry.space_group_name_H-M   'P 1'
#
loop_
_entity.id
_entity.type
_entity.pdbx_description
1 polymer ?
#
loop_
_entity_poly.entity_id
_entity_poly.type
_entity_poly.pdbx_seq_one_letter_code
_entity_poly.pdbx_strand_id
1 'polypeptide(L)' 'MARPGPTTFAKRQREMRKRQRRQEKLERRAQRKIEKEQAALEAPENTTGEDPDIAGIVPGPQPLPDWDD' A
#
# COMPACT_ATOMS: atom_id res chain seq x y z
N MET A 1 -31.86 -32.70 12.34
CA MET A 1 -30.79 -31.94 11.65
C MET A 1 -29.44 -32.39 12.23
N ALA A 2 -28.50 -32.84 11.39
CA ALA A 2 -27.21 -33.34 11.86
C ALA A 2 -26.39 -32.19 12.47
N ARG A 3 -26.00 -32.33 13.74
CA ARG A 3 -25.10 -31.39 14.42
C ARG A 3 -23.69 -31.56 13.84
N PRO A 4 -22.99 -30.49 13.44
CA PRO A 4 -21.64 -30.62 12.93
C PRO A 4 -20.75 -31.21 14.04
N GLY A 5 -20.10 -32.34 13.75
CA GLY A 5 -19.20 -33.02 14.68
C GLY A 5 -18.05 -32.12 15.13
N PRO A 6 -17.34 -32.50 16.21
CA PRO A 6 -16.25 -31.71 16.77
C PRO A 6 -15.22 -31.39 15.67
N THR A 7 -14.99 -30.10 15.45
CA THR A 7 -14.03 -29.63 14.44
C THR A 7 -12.66 -30.25 14.74
N THR A 8 -12.09 -30.95 13.76
CA THR A 8 -10.78 -31.57 13.90
C THR A 8 -9.73 -30.54 14.33
N PHE A 9 -8.75 -30.95 15.13
CA PHE A 9 -7.68 -30.08 15.63
C PHE A 9 -7.02 -29.25 14.51
N ALA A 10 -6.83 -29.86 13.34
CA ALA A 10 -6.31 -29.19 12.14
C ALA A 10 -7.19 -28.03 11.65
N LYS A 11 -8.53 -28.16 11.70
CA LYS A 11 -9.45 -27.08 11.36
C LYS A 11 -9.32 -25.91 12.32
N ARG A 12 -9.20 -26.18 13.63
CA ARG A 12 -8.99 -25.14 14.65
C ARG A 12 -7.68 -24.40 14.44
N GLN A 13 -6.59 -25.10 14.16
CA GLN A 13 -5.29 -24.48 13.85
C GLN A 13 -5.36 -23.62 12.58
N ARG A 14 -6.03 -24.10 11.53
CA ARG A 14 -6.21 -23.33 10.28
C ARG A 14 -6.98 -22.04 10.51
N GLU A 15 -8.06 -22.08 11.27
CA GLU A 15 -8.85 -20.89 11.61
C GLU A 15 -8.06 -19.92 12.51
N MET A 16 -7.31 -20.42 13.48
CA MET A 16 -6.41 -19.60 14.31
C MET A 16 -5.38 -18.86 13.45
N ARG A 17 -4.70 -19.55 12.53
CA ARG A 17 -3.72 -18.94 11.61
C ARG A 17 -4.35 -17.89 10.70
N LYS A 18 -5.56 -18.14 10.19
CA LYS A 18 -6.30 -17.15 9.39
C LYS A 18 -6.61 -15.90 10.21
N ARG A 19 -7.03 -16.07 11.47
CA ARG A 19 -7.34 -14.95 12.37
C ARG A 19 -6.10 -14.12 12.68
N GLN A 20 -4.99 -14.77 13.05
CA GLN A 20 -3.70 -14.12 13.31
C GLN A 20 -3.24 -13.30 12.10
N ARG A 21 -3.21 -13.90 10.91
CA ARG A 21 -2.81 -13.20 9.68
C ARG A 21 -3.72 -12.01 9.34
N ARG A 22 -5.00 -12.06 9.69
CA ARG A 22 -5.91 -10.91 9.52
C ARG A 22 -5.59 -9.80 10.51
N GLN A 23 -5.34 -10.13 11.78
CA GLN A 23 -4.95 -9.18 12.82
C GLN A 23 -3.63 -8.47 12.45
N GLU A 24 -2.59 -9.23 12.10
CA GLU A 24 -1.29 -8.68 11.65
C GLU A 24 -1.44 -7.73 10.46
N LYS A 25 -2.29 -8.08 9.48
CA LYS A 25 -2.56 -7.19 8.33
C LYS A 25 -3.25 -5.90 8.72
N LEU A 26 -4.16 -5.95 9.69
CA LEU A 26 -4.86 -4.77 10.19
C LEU A 26 -3.91 -3.86 10.97
N GLU A 27 -3.10 -4.44 11.85
CA GLU A 27 -2.06 -3.73 12.61
C GLU A 27 -1.06 -3.04 11.66
N ARG A 28 -0.55 -3.77 10.66
CA ARG A 28 0.36 -3.20 9.65
C ARG A 28 -0.29 -2.07 8.83
N ARG A 29 -1.59 -2.16 8.56
CA ARG A 29 -2.33 -1.10 7.86
C ARG A 29 -2.51 0.13 8.75
N ALA A 30 -2.77 -0.06 10.04
CA ALA A 30 -2.88 1.03 11.00
C ALA A 30 -1.53 1.75 11.15
N GLN A 31 -0.43 1.01 11.31
CA GLN A 31 0.92 1.56 11.35
C GLN A 31 1.24 2.40 10.10
N ARG A 32 1.03 1.85 8.89
CA ARG A 32 1.27 2.60 7.65
C ARG A 32 0.44 3.87 7.50
N LYS A 33 -0.78 3.90 8.05
CA LYS A 33 -1.60 5.12 8.04
C LYS A 33 -0.98 6.18 8.93
N ILE A 34 -0.59 5.81 10.14
CA ILE A 34 0.08 6.71 11.09
C ILE A 34 1.39 7.24 10.49
N GLU A 35 2.23 6.35 9.94
CA GLU A 35 3.49 6.73 9.28
C GLU A 35 3.24 7.71 8.12
N LYS A 36 2.20 7.49 7.31
CA LYS A 36 1.85 8.39 6.21
C LYS A 36 1.36 9.75 6.71
N GLU A 37 0.54 9.77 7.75
CA GLU A 37 0.06 11.02 8.37
C GLU A 37 1.23 11.80 8.98
N GLN A 38 2.14 11.12 9.67
CA GLN A 38 3.37 11.72 10.21
C GLN A 38 4.28 12.25 9.11
N ALA A 39 4.51 11.48 8.05
CA ALA A 39 5.31 11.92 6.91
C ALA A 39 4.68 13.13 6.19
N ALA A 40 3.35 13.22 6.14
CA ALA A 40 2.66 14.39 5.58
C ALA A 40 2.78 15.64 6.47
N LEU A 41 2.93 15.48 7.79
CA LEU A 41 3.17 16.57 8.74
C LEU A 41 4.63 17.05 8.72
N GLU A 42 5.58 16.12 8.54
CA GLU A 42 7.02 16.41 8.54
C GLU A 42 7.55 16.83 7.16
N ALA A 43 6.88 16.45 6.07
CA ALA A 43 7.24 16.90 4.75
C ALA A 43 7.15 18.44 4.71
N PRO A 44 8.24 19.15 4.33
CA PRO A 44 8.12 20.56 4.05
C PRO A 44 7.04 20.70 2.96
N GLU A 45 5.99 21.46 3.28
CA GLU A 45 5.01 21.87 2.29
C GLU A 45 5.81 22.56 1.19
N ASN A 46 5.99 21.92 0.03
CA ASN A 46 6.69 22.53 -1.10
C ASN A 46 6.00 23.88 -1.32
N THR A 47 6.68 24.97 -0.94
CA THR A 47 6.06 26.28 -0.72
C THR A 47 5.52 26.91 -2.01
N THR A 48 5.79 26.26 -3.15
CA THR A 48 5.30 26.60 -4.49
C THR A 48 4.36 25.54 -5.09
N GLY A 49 4.15 24.39 -4.45
CA GLY A 49 3.31 23.31 -4.98
C GLY A 49 3.86 22.61 -6.23
N GLU A 50 5.06 22.98 -6.67
CA GLU A 50 5.73 22.42 -7.85
C GLU A 50 6.83 21.44 -7.40
N ASP A 51 6.83 20.24 -7.98
CA ASP A 51 7.86 19.23 -7.75
C ASP A 51 9.15 19.68 -8.46
N PRO A 52 10.30 19.81 -7.76
CA PRO A 52 11.55 20.28 -8.36
C PRO A 52 12.01 19.42 -9.54
N ASP A 53 11.64 18.14 -9.60
CA ASP A 53 11.98 17.25 -10.71
C ASP A 53 11.10 17.49 -11.96
N ILE A 54 9.90 18.04 -11.78
CA ILE A 54 8.91 18.29 -12.85
C ILE A 54 8.83 19.78 -13.23
N ALA A 55 9.29 20.68 -12.38
CA ALA A 55 9.29 22.12 -12.62
C ALA A 55 10.01 22.44 -13.94
N GLY A 56 9.31 23.10 -14.87
CA GLY A 56 9.83 23.50 -16.18
C GLY A 56 9.79 22.42 -17.27
N ILE A 57 9.30 21.21 -16.99
CA ILE A 57 9.02 20.22 -18.04
C ILE A 57 7.73 20.58 -18.75
N VAL A 58 7.81 20.84 -20.05
CA VAL A 58 6.64 21.03 -20.91
C VAL A 58 6.16 19.66 -21.40
N PRO A 59 4.97 19.17 -20.98
CA PRO A 59 4.46 17.91 -21.48
C PRO A 59 4.15 18.01 -22.97
N GLY A 60 4.71 17.12 -23.76
CA GLY A 60 4.54 17.08 -25.21
C GLY A 60 4.88 15.72 -25.79
N PRO A 61 4.55 15.48 -27.07
CA PRO A 61 4.98 14.28 -27.76
C PRO A 61 6.51 14.19 -27.71
N GLN A 62 7.04 13.03 -27.33
CA GLN A 62 8.48 12.79 -27.40
C GLN A 62 8.92 12.88 -28.88
N PRO A 63 10.08 13.48 -29.17
CA PRO A 63 10.58 13.55 -30.54
C PRO A 63 10.69 12.14 -31.14
N LEU A 64 10.41 12.04 -32.43
CA LEU A 64 10.65 10.81 -33.17
C LEU A 64 12.15 10.51 -33.13
N PRO A 65 12.54 9.26 -32.84
CA PRO A 65 13.93 8.88 -32.80
C PRO A 65 14.63 8.96 -34.16
N ASP A 66 15.91 9.34 -34.16
CA ASP A 66 16.73 9.57 -35.37
C ASP A 66 17.26 8.28 -36.04
N TRP A 67 16.78 7.09 -35.67
CA TRP A 67 17.37 5.82 -36.12
C TRP A 67 16.80 5.27 -37.44
N ASP A 68 15.85 5.97 -38.07
CA ASP A 68 15.15 5.54 -39.29
C ASP A 68 15.59 6.34 -40.55
N ASP A 69 16.86 6.79 -40.61
CA ASP A 69 17.52 7.35 -41.83
C ASP A 69 18.45 6.33 -42.51
#